data_AF-A7B152-F1
#
_entry.id   AF-A7B152-F1
#
_cell.length_a   1.000
_cell.length_b   1.000
_cell.length_c   1.000
_cell.angle_alpha   90.00
_cell.angle_beta   90.00
_cell.angle_gamma   90.00
#
_symmetry.space_group_name_H-M   'P 1'
#
loop_
_entity.id
_entity.type
_entity.pdbx_description
1 polymer ?
#
loop_
_entity_poly.entity_id
_entity_poly.type
_entity_poly.pdbx_seq_one_letter_code
_entity_poly.pdbx_strand_id
1 'polypeptide(L)'
;MKRADSYGRIGNCDVLLNYQRTQFSLFPEEPGARDHKEVQNMNKYELAVVVSAKIEDDARAAVIEKVKEMITRFGGNVTDVDEWGKRRFAYEIQKMKEGFYYFVHFESDASVPGEIEQRIRIMDNVLRYLCVRQEA
;
A
#
# COMPACT_ATOMS: atom_id res chain seq x y z
N MET A 1 -41.70 58.33 -3.20
CA MET A 1 -40.43 59.05 -2.96
C MET A 1 -39.89 58.63 -1.58
N LYS A 2 -38.88 57.74 -1.56
CA LYS A 2 -38.00 57.32 -0.42
C LYS A 2 -38.71 56.60 0.75
N ARG A 3 -38.19 55.54 1.39
CA ARG A 3 -36.87 54.89 1.45
C ARG A 3 -37.07 53.50 2.11
N ALA A 4 -36.17 52.57 1.85
CA ALA A 4 -36.00 51.30 2.57
C ALA A 4 -35.51 51.53 4.01
N ASP A 5 -35.67 50.54 4.90
CA ASP A 5 -34.55 49.80 5.49
C ASP A 5 -35.03 48.64 6.40
N SER A 6 -34.16 47.63 6.46
CA SER A 6 -34.38 46.23 6.87
C SER A 6 -33.93 45.90 8.31
N TYR A 7 -34.30 44.69 8.76
CA TYR A 7 -33.67 43.79 9.78
C TYR A 7 -34.45 43.47 11.06
N GLY A 8 -34.46 42.16 11.41
CA GLY A 8 -34.81 41.59 12.72
C GLY A 8 -35.72 40.35 12.64
N ARG A 9 -35.25 39.18 12.15
CA ARG A 9 -34.57 38.06 12.84
C ARG A 9 -35.49 37.16 13.70
N ILE A 10 -35.37 35.86 13.41
CA ILE A 10 -35.66 34.63 14.19
C ILE A 10 -37.11 34.33 14.61
N GLY A 11 -37.78 33.53 13.78
CA GLY A 11 -38.98 32.78 14.15
C GLY A 11 -38.63 31.50 14.90
N ASN A 12 -38.98 31.47 16.18
CA ASN A 12 -39.38 30.27 16.90
C ASN A 12 -40.66 29.72 16.28
N CYS A 13 -40.75 28.40 16.12
CA CYS A 13 -42.03 27.69 16.16
C CYS A 13 -41.80 26.23 16.56
N ASP A 14 -42.08 25.98 17.84
CA ASP A 14 -42.53 24.72 18.40
C ASP A 14 -43.61 24.06 17.53
N VAL A 15 -43.50 22.74 17.34
CA VAL A 15 -44.67 21.86 17.48
C VAL A 15 -44.23 20.58 18.18
N LEU A 16 -44.67 20.48 19.43
CA LEU A 16 -44.68 19.32 20.30
C LEU A 16 -45.55 18.18 19.73
N LEU A 17 -45.46 17.03 20.43
CA LEU A 17 -46.40 15.90 20.47
C LEU A 17 -46.08 14.82 19.43
N ASN A 18 -45.91 13.55 19.76
CA ASN A 18 -45.97 12.81 21.02
C ASN A 18 -45.69 11.35 20.64
N TYR A 19 -45.49 10.48 21.64
CA TYR A 19 -45.89 9.07 21.57
C TYR A 19 -45.25 8.25 20.43
N GLN A 20 -44.15 7.53 20.62
CA GLN A 20 -44.23 6.25 21.30
C GLN A 20 -42.86 5.87 21.85
N ARG A 21 -42.85 5.79 23.18
CA ARG A 21 -41.96 4.95 23.95
C ARG A 21 -42.02 3.51 23.43
N THR A 22 -40.91 2.80 23.64
CA THR A 22 -40.83 1.35 23.87
C THR A 22 -41.17 0.42 22.71
N GLN A 23 -40.12 -0.01 21.97
CA GLN A 23 -39.75 -1.43 21.77
C GLN A 23 -38.80 -1.59 20.58
N PHE A 24 -37.53 -1.22 20.70
CA PHE A 24 -36.46 -1.87 19.91
C PHE A 24 -35.07 -1.65 20.52
N SER A 25 -34.96 -1.84 21.84
CA SER A 25 -33.68 -1.98 22.52
C SER A 25 -33.31 -3.46 22.51
N LEU A 26 -32.83 -3.98 21.36
CA LEU A 26 -32.20 -5.29 21.33
C LEU A 26 -31.20 -5.46 20.17
N PHE A 27 -30.38 -4.45 19.92
CA PHE A 27 -29.07 -4.65 19.32
C PHE A 27 -28.09 -3.64 19.95
N PRO A 28 -27.18 -4.07 20.84
CA PRO A 28 -25.98 -3.29 21.08
C PRO A 28 -25.19 -3.31 19.77
N GLU A 29 -25.08 -2.16 19.09
CA GLU A 29 -24.02 -1.99 18.10
C GLU A 29 -22.71 -1.94 18.88
N GLU A 30 -21.96 -3.02 18.80
CA GLU A 30 -20.63 -3.18 19.36
C GLU A 30 -19.65 -2.22 18.66
N PRO A 31 -19.10 -1.17 19.29
CA PRO A 31 -17.82 -0.65 18.84
C PRO A 31 -16.76 -1.65 19.33
N GLY A 32 -16.61 -2.74 18.57
CA GLY A 32 -15.46 -3.63 18.66
C GLY A 32 -14.20 -2.89 18.23
N ALA A 33 -13.74 -1.96 19.05
CA ALA A 33 -12.37 -1.49 19.02
C ALA A 33 -11.52 -2.67 19.46
N ARG A 34 -11.16 -3.52 18.49
CA ARG A 34 -9.96 -4.32 18.62
C ARG A 34 -8.85 -3.29 18.71
N ASP A 35 -8.46 -2.93 19.94
CA ASP A 35 -7.14 -2.41 20.20
C ASP A 35 -6.17 -3.49 19.71
N HIS A 36 -5.84 -3.40 18.43
CA HIS A 36 -4.63 -3.98 17.92
C HIS A 36 -3.53 -3.26 18.69
N LYS A 37 -3.15 -3.81 19.84
CA LYS A 37 -1.89 -3.51 20.48
C LYS A 37 -0.87 -3.48 19.35
N GLU A 38 -0.37 -2.29 19.02
CA GLU A 38 0.61 -2.07 17.97
C GLU A 38 1.89 -2.74 18.46
N VAL A 39 1.97 -4.05 18.27
CA VAL A 39 3.20 -4.78 18.42
C VAL A 39 3.98 -4.35 17.18
N GLN A 40 4.92 -3.42 17.36
CA GLN A 40 6.01 -3.20 16.41
C GLN A 40 6.85 -4.48 16.36
N ASN A 41 6.34 -5.49 15.67
CA ASN A 41 7.11 -6.62 15.20
C ASN A 41 7.38 -6.30 13.74
N MET A 42 8.61 -5.87 13.42
CA MET A 42 9.02 -5.63 12.05
C MET A 42 8.80 -6.92 11.27
N ASN A 43 7.92 -6.85 10.27
CA ASN A 43 7.59 -8.02 9.47
C ASN A 43 8.71 -8.21 8.45
N LYS A 44 9.10 -9.48 8.25
CA LYS A 44 10.04 -9.87 7.20
C LYS A 44 9.28 -10.03 5.90
N TYR A 45 9.82 -9.43 4.86
CA TYR A 45 9.29 -9.50 3.52
C TYR A 45 10.37 -9.93 2.54
N GLU A 46 9.92 -10.61 1.51
CA GLU A 46 10.71 -10.97 0.35
C GLU A 46 10.06 -10.36 -0.88
N LEU A 47 10.82 -9.54 -1.59
CA LEU A 47 10.42 -8.97 -2.87
C LEU A 47 11.18 -9.69 -3.98
N ALA A 48 10.47 -10.51 -4.74
CA ALA A 48 10.96 -11.07 -5.98
C ALA A 48 10.76 -10.08 -7.11
N VAL A 49 11.83 -9.67 -7.78
CA VAL A 49 11.82 -8.75 -8.92
C VAL A 49 12.40 -9.45 -10.14
N VAL A 50 11.66 -9.40 -11.24
CA VAL A 50 12.08 -9.91 -12.53
C VAL A 50 12.40 -8.74 -13.44
N VAL A 51 13.69 -8.55 -13.74
CA VAL A 51 14.19 -7.47 -14.59
C VAL A 51 14.32 -7.95 -16.04
N SER A 52 14.06 -7.05 -16.99
CA SER A 52 14.20 -7.32 -18.41
C SER A 52 15.61 -7.80 -18.78
N ALA A 53 15.72 -8.80 -19.68
CA ALA A 53 17.00 -9.24 -20.23
C ALA A 53 17.51 -8.39 -21.40
N LYS A 54 16.78 -7.34 -21.82
CA LYS A 54 17.19 -6.45 -22.92
C LYS A 54 18.10 -5.32 -22.49
N ILE A 55 18.16 -5.03 -21.20
CA ILE A 55 18.97 -3.95 -20.66
C ILE A 55 20.39 -4.44 -20.37
N GLU A 56 21.35 -3.54 -20.46
CA GLU A 56 22.75 -3.81 -20.14
C GLU A 56 22.94 -4.06 -18.64
N ASP A 57 24.07 -4.69 -18.29
CA ASP A 57 24.39 -5.07 -16.90
C ASP A 57 24.42 -3.86 -15.96
N ASP A 58 24.96 -2.72 -16.40
CA ASP A 58 25.01 -1.48 -15.61
C ASP A 58 23.61 -0.92 -15.33
N ALA A 59 22.74 -0.94 -16.33
CA ALA A 59 21.36 -0.49 -16.19
C ALA A 59 20.56 -1.41 -15.24
N ARG A 60 20.88 -2.71 -15.24
CA ARG A 60 20.28 -3.69 -14.32
C ARG A 60 20.70 -3.43 -12.87
N ALA A 61 21.99 -3.21 -12.63
CA ALA A 61 22.48 -2.84 -11.30
C ALA A 61 21.81 -1.55 -10.80
N ALA A 62 21.66 -0.54 -11.65
CA ALA A 62 20.97 0.70 -11.31
C ALA A 62 19.49 0.51 -10.94
N VAL A 63 18.80 -0.47 -11.54
CA VAL A 63 17.42 -0.82 -11.17
C VAL A 63 17.37 -1.40 -9.76
N ILE A 64 18.29 -2.30 -9.41
CA ILE A 64 18.34 -2.92 -8.08
C ILE A 64 18.72 -1.92 -7.00
N GLU A 65 19.68 -1.03 -7.28
CA GLU A 65 20.01 0.06 -6.35
C GLU A 65 18.81 0.99 -6.12
N LYS A 66 18.06 1.35 -7.17
CA LYS A 66 16.81 2.11 -7.01
C LYS A 66 15.76 1.39 -6.15
N VAL A 67 15.66 0.07 -6.27
CA VAL A 67 14.74 -0.72 -5.43
C VAL A 67 15.20 -0.68 -3.96
N LYS A 68 16.49 -0.82 -3.69
CA LYS A 68 17.05 -0.69 -2.33
C LYS A 68 16.82 0.70 -1.74
N GLU A 69 17.12 1.75 -2.50
CA GLU A 69 16.86 3.14 -2.10
C GLU A 69 15.38 3.39 -1.82
N MET A 70 14.49 2.80 -2.61
CA MET A 70 13.05 2.91 -2.39
C MET A 70 12.63 2.27 -1.08
N ILE A 71 13.11 1.06 -0.78
CA ILE A 71 12.82 0.35 0.47
C ILE A 71 13.29 1.18 1.67
N THR A 72 14.53 1.67 1.64
CA THR A 72 15.10 2.49 2.72
C THR A 72 14.38 3.82 2.89
N ARG A 73 13.97 4.47 1.79
CA ARG A 73 13.22 5.73 1.81
C ARG A 73 11.87 5.62 2.52
N PHE A 74 11.23 4.46 2.44
CA PHE A 74 9.93 4.20 3.09
C PHE A 74 10.05 3.65 4.50
N GLY A 75 11.27 3.54 5.06
CA GLY A 75 11.50 3.03 6.41
C GLY A 75 11.68 1.52 6.49
N GLY A 76 11.89 0.83 5.36
CA GLY A 76 12.30 -0.57 5.35
C GLY A 76 13.81 -0.72 5.51
N ASN A 77 14.24 -1.79 6.19
CA ASN A 77 15.63 -2.17 6.32
C ASN A 77 15.93 -3.35 5.39
N VAL A 78 16.88 -3.21 4.47
CA VAL A 78 17.26 -4.30 3.56
C VAL A 78 18.22 -5.24 4.28
N THR A 79 17.84 -6.50 4.44
CA THR A 79 18.63 -7.51 5.13
C THR A 79 19.58 -8.21 4.17
N ASP A 80 19.08 -8.58 2.99
CA ASP A 80 19.86 -9.33 2.00
C ASP A 80 19.35 -9.13 0.58
N VAL A 81 20.21 -9.34 -0.41
CA VAL A 81 19.85 -9.29 -1.83
C VAL A 81 20.49 -10.46 -2.56
N ASP A 82 19.65 -11.40 -2.99
CA ASP A 82 20.06 -12.56 -3.77
C ASP A 82 19.87 -12.30 -5.26
N GLU A 83 20.95 -12.44 -6.02
CA GLU A 83 20.92 -12.42 -7.48
C GLU A 83 20.91 -13.86 -8.02
N TRP A 84 19.78 -14.27 -8.58
CA TRP A 84 19.62 -15.60 -9.20
C TRP A 84 20.05 -15.62 -10.66
N GLY A 85 20.35 -14.45 -11.22
CA GLY A 85 20.78 -14.29 -12.61
C GLY A 85 19.67 -14.59 -13.62
N LYS A 86 20.09 -14.99 -14.82
CA LYS A 86 19.21 -15.14 -15.98
C LYS A 86 18.49 -16.48 -15.97
N ARG A 87 17.16 -16.45 -16.06
CA ARG A 87 16.32 -17.65 -16.16
C ARG A 87 15.28 -17.52 -17.26
N ARG A 88 14.91 -18.67 -17.83
CA ARG A 88 13.90 -18.78 -18.88
C ARG A 88 12.50 -18.90 -18.26
N PHE A 89 11.55 -18.13 -18.77
CA PHE A 89 10.15 -18.20 -18.38
C PHE A 89 9.42 -19.37 -19.06
N ALA A 90 8.33 -19.84 -18.46
CA ALA A 90 7.48 -20.87 -19.05
C ALA A 90 6.72 -20.37 -20.29
N TYR A 91 6.37 -19.08 -20.32
CA TYR A 91 5.73 -18.39 -21.44
C TYR A 91 6.36 -17.01 -21.64
N GLU A 92 6.07 -16.41 -22.78
CA GLU A 92 6.63 -15.12 -23.15
C GLU A 92 5.95 -13.97 -22.39
N ILE A 93 6.73 -13.14 -21.70
CA ILE A 93 6.27 -11.94 -20.98
C ILE A 93 6.79 -10.72 -21.74
N GLN A 94 5.91 -9.82 -22.18
CA GLN A 94 6.28 -8.61 -22.95
C GLN A 94 7.26 -8.87 -24.11
N LYS A 95 7.05 -9.98 -24.85
CA LYS A 95 7.93 -10.44 -25.93
C LYS A 95 9.33 -10.92 -25.50
N MET A 96 9.49 -11.33 -24.25
CA MET A 96 10.74 -11.86 -23.70
C MET A 96 10.52 -13.28 -23.17
N LYS A 97 11.47 -14.16 -23.45
CA LYS A 97 11.46 -15.57 -22.99
C LYS A 97 12.32 -15.79 -21.76
N GLU A 98 13.04 -14.77 -21.33
CA GLU A 98 14.04 -14.82 -20.28
C GLU A 98 14.12 -13.47 -19.56
N GLY A 99 14.54 -13.50 -18.31
CA GLY A 99 14.74 -12.33 -17.47
C GLY A 99 15.68 -12.63 -16.32
N PHE A 100 16.12 -11.57 -15.66
CA PHE A 100 16.99 -11.65 -14.50
C PHE A 100 16.17 -11.65 -13.22
N TYR A 101 16.42 -12.61 -12.33
CA TYR A 101 15.71 -12.76 -11.07
C TYR A 101 16.54 -12.19 -9.92
N TYR A 102 15.88 -11.36 -9.12
CA TYR A 102 16.42 -10.80 -7.89
C TYR A 102 15.44 -11.04 -6.76
N PHE A 103 15.95 -11.40 -5.60
CA PHE A 103 15.18 -11.49 -4.36
C PHE A 103 15.77 -10.51 -3.36
N VAL A 104 14.94 -9.59 -2.90
CA VAL A 104 15.32 -8.57 -1.94
C VAL A 104 14.60 -8.88 -0.64
N HIS A 105 15.38 -9.21 0.39
CA HIS A 105 14.90 -9.46 1.73
C HIS A 105 14.94 -8.17 2.52
N PHE A 106 13.82 -7.78 3.12
CA PHE A 106 13.74 -6.56 3.90
C PHE A 106 12.77 -6.69 5.08
N GLU A 107 13.03 -5.92 6.12
CA GLU A 107 12.19 -5.79 7.30
C GLU A 107 11.50 -4.43 7.27
N SER A 108 10.18 -4.41 7.44
CA SER A 108 9.43 -3.15 7.43
C SER A 108 8.07 -3.25 8.13
N ASP A 109 7.43 -2.09 8.31
CA ASP A 109 6.04 -2.01 8.72
C ASP A 109 5.08 -2.49 7.63
N ALA A 110 3.87 -2.88 8.02
CA ALA A 110 2.87 -3.44 7.10
C ALA A 110 2.38 -2.49 6.00
N SER A 111 2.65 -1.19 6.11
CA SER A 111 2.32 -0.17 5.11
C SER A 111 3.31 -0.12 3.94
N VAL A 112 4.57 -0.48 4.18
CA VAL A 112 5.68 -0.29 3.24
C VAL A 112 5.59 -1.15 1.97
N PRO A 113 5.19 -2.45 2.03
CA PRO A 113 5.04 -3.27 0.83
C PRO A 113 4.09 -2.68 -0.21
N GLY A 114 2.96 -2.12 0.20
CA GLY A 114 1.97 -1.54 -0.71
C GLY A 114 2.52 -0.35 -1.49
N GLU A 115 3.28 0.51 -0.82
CA GLU A 115 3.95 1.67 -1.43
C GLU A 115 5.03 1.24 -2.44
N ILE A 116 5.82 0.22 -2.08
CA ILE A 116 6.84 -0.35 -2.96
C ILE A 116 6.21 -0.94 -4.23
N GLU A 117 5.16 -1.75 -4.08
CA GLU A 117 4.46 -2.36 -5.22
C GLU A 117 3.93 -1.31 -6.20
N GLN A 118 3.33 -0.22 -5.68
CA GLN A 118 2.83 0.86 -6.52
C GLN A 118 3.92 1.52 -7.34
N ARG A 119 5.10 1.75 -6.75
CA ARG A 119 6.23 2.37 -7.46
C ARG A 119 6.90 1.41 -8.45
N ILE A 120 7.10 0.15 -8.06
CA ILE A 120 7.72 -0.86 -8.93
C ILE A 120 6.87 -1.10 -10.18
N ARG A 121 5.54 -1.06 -10.05
CA ARG A 121 4.62 -1.19 -11.18
C ARG A 121 4.84 -0.14 -12.28
N ILE A 122 5.35 1.04 -11.94
CA ILE A 122 5.59 2.14 -12.88
C ILE A 122 6.99 2.02 -13.53
N MET A 123 7.84 1.13 -13.04
CA MET A 123 9.20 0.96 -13.58
C MET A 123 9.18 0.10 -14.85
N ASP A 124 9.50 0.71 -16.00
CA ASP A 124 9.48 0.04 -17.31
C ASP A 124 10.45 -1.15 -17.43
N ASN A 125 11.51 -1.17 -16.61
CA ASN A 125 12.55 -2.21 -16.65
C ASN A 125 12.17 -3.48 -15.87
N VAL A 126 11.07 -3.45 -15.11
CA VAL A 126 10.59 -4.58 -14.30
C VAL A 126 9.45 -5.27 -15.02
N LEU A 127 9.64 -6.55 -15.34
CA LEU A 127 8.64 -7.37 -16.04
C LEU A 127 7.57 -7.91 -15.09
N ARG A 128 8.00 -8.33 -13.90
CA ARG A 128 7.13 -8.92 -12.88
C ARG A 128 7.73 -8.65 -11.51
N TYR A 129 6.86 -8.51 -10.53
CA TYR A 129 7.23 -8.43 -9.13
C TYR A 129 6.26 -9.29 -8.30
N LEU A 130 6.72 -9.75 -7.15
CA LEU A 130 5.91 -10.41 -6.15
C LEU A 130 6.48 -10.04 -4.79
N CYS A 131 5.66 -9.43 -3.93
CA CYS A 131 5.99 -9.23 -2.53
C CYS A 131 5.32 -10.33 -1.71
N VAL A 132 6.10 -11.02 -0.88
CA VAL A 132 5.62 -12.07 0.02
C VAL A 132 6.05 -11.72 1.43
N ARG A 133 5.15 -11.86 2.39
CA ARG A 133 5.53 -11.81 3.81
C ARG A 133 6.16 -13.15 4.17
N GLN A 134 7.39 -13.14 4.67
CA GLN A 134 8.03 -14.35 5.17
C GLN A 134 7.41 -14.67 6.55
N GLU A 135 6.77 -15.82 6.64
CA GLU A 135 6.36 -16.38 7.93
C GLU A 135 7.59 -17.03 8.57
N ALA A 136 7.87 -16.63 9.82
CA ALA A 136 8.98 -17.16 10.61
C ALA A 136 8.58 -18.44 11.34
#